data_AF-A0A0A0DFQ9-F1
#
_entry.id   AF-A0A0A0DFQ9-F1
#
_cell.length_a   1.000
_cell.length_b   1.000
_cell.length_c   1.000
_cell.angle_alpha   90.00
_cell.angle_beta   90.00
_cell.angle_gamma   90.00
#
_symmetry.space_group_name_H-M   'P 1'
#
loop_
_entity.id
_entity.type
_entity.pdbx_description
1 polymer ?
#
loop_
_entity_poly.entity_id
_entity_poly.type
_entity_poly.pdbx_seq_one_letter_code
_entity_poly.pdbx_strand_id
1 'polypeptide(L)' 'MSRFFKEMIGKKPIIIGEVLGTESWEVVDADDDWVKLSKTNKKGQTRMKLMRIDDIKSVELREG' A
#
# COMPACT_ATOMS: atom_id res chain seq x y z
N MET A 1 -3.94 3.40 15.64
CA MET A 1 -4.23 3.48 14.19
C MET A 1 -3.35 4.50 13.54
N SER A 2 -2.53 4.13 12.55
CA SER A 2 -1.70 5.12 11.84
C SER A 2 -2.59 6.03 11.00
N ARG A 3 -2.72 7.31 11.41
CA ARG A 3 -3.53 8.31 10.69
C ARG A 3 -3.10 8.47 9.23
N PHE A 4 -1.81 8.30 8.97
CA PHE A 4 -1.21 8.44 7.65
C PHE A 4 -1.77 7.42 6.63
N PHE A 5 -1.86 6.14 6.98
CA PHE A 5 -2.38 5.13 6.04
C PHE A 5 -3.88 5.28 5.78
N LYS A 6 -4.65 5.75 6.77
CA LYS A 6 -6.07 6.08 6.54
C LYS A 6 -6.25 7.15 5.48
N GLU A 7 -5.43 8.19 5.51
CA GLU A 7 -5.46 9.29 4.53
C GLU A 7 -5.00 8.83 3.13
N MET A 8 -4.36 7.67 3.02
CA MET A 8 -3.95 7.06 1.76
C MET A 8 -4.96 6.08 1.17
N ILE A 9 -6.06 5.75 1.86
CA ILE A 9 -7.09 4.86 1.31
C ILE A 9 -7.63 5.45 -0.01
N GLY A 10 -7.65 4.63 -1.06
CA GLY A 10 -8.00 5.01 -2.44
C GLY A 10 -6.85 5.65 -3.23
N LYS A 11 -5.68 5.87 -2.61
CA LYS A 11 -4.48 6.40 -3.28
C LYS A 11 -3.52 5.28 -3.65
N LYS A 12 -2.55 5.59 -4.53
CA LYS A 12 -1.55 4.64 -5.04
C LYS A 12 -0.11 5.05 -4.68
N PRO A 13 0.26 5.08 -3.40
CA PRO A 13 1.63 5.38 -3.01
C PRO A 13 2.58 4.28 -3.48
N ILE A 14 3.87 4.63 -3.55
CA ILE A 14 4.96 3.68 -3.66
C ILE A 14 5.32 3.24 -2.23
N ILE A 15 5.15 1.96 -1.93
CA ILE A 15 5.43 1.38 -0.61
C ILE A 15 6.66 0.49 -0.75
N ILE A 16 7.71 0.78 0.00
CA ILE A 16 8.94 -0.03 0.01
C ILE A 16 8.98 -0.78 1.34
N GLY A 17 9.02 -2.10 1.27
CA GLY A 17 9.17 -2.99 2.42
C GLY A 17 10.25 -4.03 2.16
N GLU A 18 10.54 -4.89 3.13
CA GLU A 18 11.58 -5.91 2.98
C GLU A 18 11.34 -6.87 1.80
N VAL A 19 10.07 -7.20 1.55
CA VAL A 19 9.64 -8.17 0.53
C VAL A 19 8.74 -7.54 -0.54
N LEU A 20 8.76 -6.21 -0.66
CA LEU A 20 7.92 -5.47 -1.60
C LEU A 20 8.78 -4.51 -2.42
N GLY A 21 8.73 -4.68 -3.75
CA GLY A 21 9.47 -3.84 -4.70
C GLY A 21 8.88 -2.43 -4.83
N THR A 22 9.47 -1.61 -5.70
CA THR A 22 9.12 -0.19 -5.92
C THR A 22 7.84 0.03 -6.74
N GLU A 23 6.85 -0.85 -6.58
CA GLU A 23 5.61 -0.78 -7.34
C GLU A 23 4.55 0.06 -6.63
N SER A 24 3.73 0.78 -7.40
CA SER A 24 2.55 1.46 -6.87
C SER A 24 1.43 0.46 -6.57
N TRP A 25 0.97 0.42 -5.33
CA TRP A 25 -0.19 -0.36 -4.89
C TRP A 25 -1.27 0.57 -4.39
N GLU A 26 -2.52 0.21 -4.63
CA GLU A 26 -3.66 0.93 -4.06
C GLU A 26 -3.85 0.52 -2.61
N VAL A 27 -3.86 1.50 -1.70
CA VAL A 27 -4.25 1.27 -0.32
C VAL A 27 -5.76 1.18 -0.27
N VAL A 28 -6.30 0.02 0.08
CA VAL A 28 -7.76 -0.18 0.13
C VAL A 28 -8.29 -0.18 1.55
N ASP A 29 -7.45 -0.47 2.54
CA ASP A 29 -7.80 -0.49 3.95
C ASP A 29 -6.54 -0.41 4.80
N ALA A 30 -6.67 0.07 6.04
CA ALA A 30 -5.59 0.13 7.01
C ALA A 30 -6.11 0.22 8.44
N ASP A 31 -5.44 -0.49 9.34
CA ASP A 31 -5.68 -0.44 10.78
C ASP A 31 -4.44 0.01 11.57
N ASP A 32 -4.29 -0.45 12.80
CA ASP A 32 -3.17 -0.10 13.70
C ASP A 32 -1.87 -0.78 13.28
N ASP A 33 -1.96 -1.99 12.73
CA ASP A 33 -0.83 -2.89 12.54
C ASP A 33 -0.65 -3.28 11.08
N TRP A 34 -1.71 -3.17 10.26
CA TRP A 34 -1.76 -3.71 8.92
C TRP A 34 -2.21 -2.68 7.89
N VAL A 35 -1.66 -2.82 6.69
CA VAL A 35 -2.15 -2.16 5.47
C VAL A 35 -2.56 -3.22 4.45
N LYS A 36 -3.75 -3.04 3.88
CA LYS A 36 -4.28 -3.87 2.81
C LYS A 36 -4.08 -3.16 1.48
N LEU A 37 -3.37 -3.85 0.59
CA LEU A 37 -2.95 -3.36 -0.72
C LEU A 37 -3.63 -4.15 -1.82
N SER A 38 -4.06 -3.44 -2.87
CA SER A 38 -4.60 -4.01 -4.09
C SER A 38 -3.81 -3.56 -5.31
N LYS A 39 -3.65 -4.46 -6.27
CA LYS A 39 -3.09 -4.13 -7.58
C LYS A 39 -3.77 -4.95 -8.67
N THR A 40 -4.36 -4.26 -9.62
CA THR A 40 -4.91 -4.86 -10.84
C THR A 40 -3.89 -4.77 -11.96
N ASN A 41 -3.55 -5.90 -12.57
CA ASN A 41 -2.65 -5.92 -13.72
C ASN A 41 -3.38 -5.51 -15.02
N LYS A 42 -2.64 -5.30 -16.11
CA LYS A 42 -3.21 -4.94 -17.43
C LYS A 42 -4.19 -5.98 -18.01
N LYS A 43 -4.17 -7.21 -17.47
CA LYS A 43 -5.08 -8.30 -17.86
C LYS A 43 -6.36 -8.34 -16.98
N GLY A 44 -6.55 -7.35 -16.11
CA GLY A 44 -7.71 -7.26 -15.20
C GLY A 44 -7.62 -8.19 -14.00
N GLN A 45 -6.48 -8.87 -13.76
CA GLN A 45 -6.33 -9.74 -12.60
C GLN A 45 -5.90 -8.90 -11.39
N THR A 46 -6.70 -8.98 -10.33
CA THR A 46 -6.44 -8.31 -9.06
C THR A 46 -5.62 -9.20 -8.14
N ARG A 47 -4.55 -8.64 -7.59
CA ARG A 47 -3.79 -9.23 -6.48
C ARG A 47 -4.04 -8.43 -5.22
N MET A 48 -4.18 -9.14 -4.12
CA MET A 48 -4.27 -8.54 -2.77
C MET A 48 -3.01 -8.89 -1.99
N LYS A 49 -2.51 -7.93 -1.21
CA LYS A 49 -1.40 -8.14 -0.28
C LYS A 49 -1.72 -7.47 1.05
N LEU A 50 -1.43 -8.17 2.14
CA LEU A 50 -1.55 -7.65 3.51
C LEU A 50 -0.13 -7.51 4.06
N MET A 51 0.19 -6.36 4.65
CA MET A 51 1.53 -6.07 5.19
C MET A 51 1.42 -5.48 6.58
N ARG A 52 2.35 -5.87 7.46
CA ARG A 52 2.55 -5.17 8.72
C ARG A 52 3.10 -3.78 8.43
N ILE A 53 2.63 -2.78 9.18
CA ILE A 53 3.18 -1.43 9.10
C ILE A 53 4.65 -1.41 9.53
N ASP A 54 5.02 -2.24 10.50
CA ASP A 54 6.40 -2.37 10.99
C ASP A 54 7.39 -2.91 9.93
N ASP A 55 6.90 -3.62 8.91
CA ASP A 55 7.72 -4.16 7.81
C ASP A 55 7.95 -3.11 6.69
N ILE A 56 7.33 -1.93 6.80
CA ILE A 56 7.40 -0.86 5.81
C ILE A 56 8.59 0.04 6.12
N LYS A 57 9.52 0.12 5.17
CA LYS A 57 10.72 0.96 5.26
C LYS A 57 10.44 2.40 4.88
N SER A 58 9.64 2.61 3.83
CA SER A 58 9.24 3.95 3.39
C SER A 58 7.95 3.92 2.59
N VAL A 59 7.28 5.07 2.58
CA VAL A 59 6.10 5.32 1.74
C VAL A 59 6.25 6.68 1.08
N GLU A 60 6.02 6.72 -0.23
CA GLU A 60 6.06 7.96 -1.02
C GLU A 60 4.74 8.08 -1.79
N LEU A 61 4.01 9.18 -1.55
CA LEU A 61 2.85 9.54 -2.36
C LEU A 61 3.26 10.64 -3.33
N ARG A 62 3.21 10.34 -4.63
CA ARG A 62 3.42 11.35 -5.67
C ARG A 62 2.08 11.98 -6.00
N GLU A 63 1.90 13.23 -5.57
CA GLU A 63 0.83 14.08 -6.06
C GLU A 63 1.28 14.65 -7.41
N GLY A 64 0.52 14.33 -8.46
CA GLY A 64 0.74 14.83 -9.83
C GLY A 64 -0.26 15.92 -10.18
#